data_AF-A0A1F4ARQ8-F1
#
_entry.id   AF-A0A1F4ARQ8-F1
#
_cell.length_a   1.000
_cell.length_b   1.000
_cell.length_c   1.000
_cell.angle_alpha   90.00
_cell.angle_beta   90.00
_cell.angle_gamma   90.00
#
_symmetry.space_group_name_H-M   'P 1'
#
loop_
_entity.id
_entity.type
_entity.pdbx_description
1 polymer ?
#
loop_
_entity_poly.entity_id
_entity_poly.type
_entity_poly.pdbx_seq_one_letter_code
_entity_poly.pdbx_strand_id
1 'polypeptide(L)'
;MSCRWVVRLALSLIAIVGATASVAAELDIPDLSLDVATRRQEDGRVGKWIHEFRLRCEAGTCNLTVMTLNQCVESVPGAPINVQIYRQEVGELRVSRRDSDTLVVEFDHLSGTSRLRIGFERVQVGAYLRGKVTSFSGGYIDRSARPGRMAFVEYVPLQGRYSNVTLDCKLELPGIEK
;
A
#
# COMPACT_ATOMS: atom_id res chain seq x y z
N MET A 1 34.80 -43.97 -69.36
CA MET A 1 35.15 -44.47 -68.02
C MET A 1 34.47 -43.59 -66.98
N SER A 2 33.44 -44.18 -66.36
CA SER A 2 32.88 -43.91 -65.03
C SER A 2 32.96 -42.49 -64.46
N CYS A 3 31.88 -41.71 -64.63
CA CYS A 3 31.61 -40.56 -63.76
C CYS A 3 30.50 -40.95 -62.76
N ARG A 4 30.84 -40.77 -61.49
CA ARG A 4 30.17 -41.22 -60.27
C ARG A 4 30.09 -39.89 -59.46
N TRP A 5 28.96 -39.41 -58.97
CA TRP A 5 28.46 -39.61 -57.60
C TRP A 5 27.34 -38.56 -57.36
N VAL A 6 26.13 -39.01 -57.05
CA VAL A 6 25.47 -38.91 -55.72
C VAL A 6 24.76 -37.57 -55.46
N VAL A 7 23.44 -37.71 -55.52
CA VAL A 7 22.37 -36.83 -55.07
C VAL A 7 22.36 -36.76 -53.54
N ARG A 8 21.85 -35.62 -53.02
CA ARG A 8 21.25 -35.35 -51.69
C ARG A 8 22.18 -34.68 -50.67
N LEU A 9 21.80 -33.47 -50.25
CA LEU A 9 21.33 -33.21 -48.88
C LEU A 9 20.90 -31.74 -48.74
N ALA A 10 19.58 -31.53 -48.65
CA ALA A 10 18.99 -30.34 -48.07
C ALA A 10 19.13 -30.45 -46.55
N LEU A 11 19.69 -29.43 -45.89
CA LEU A 11 19.68 -29.31 -44.44
C LEU A 11 19.36 -27.85 -44.03
N SER A 12 18.07 -27.62 -43.86
CA SER A 12 17.42 -26.89 -42.77
C SER A 12 18.31 -25.96 -41.91
N LEU A 13 18.34 -24.66 -42.23
CA LEU A 13 18.76 -23.63 -41.27
C LEU A 13 17.56 -23.33 -40.35
N ILE A 14 17.57 -23.90 -39.14
CA ILE A 14 16.61 -23.61 -38.08
C ILE A 14 16.94 -22.21 -37.54
N ALA A 15 16.08 -21.23 -37.86
CA ALA A 15 16.10 -19.93 -37.22
C ALA A 15 15.59 -20.09 -35.78
N ILE A 16 16.50 -20.12 -34.81
CA ILE A 16 16.15 -20.03 -33.39
C ILE A 16 15.72 -18.59 -33.13
N VAL A 17 14.42 -18.33 -33.28
CA VAL A 17 13.79 -17.11 -32.78
C VAL A 17 13.89 -17.17 -31.26
N GLY A 18 14.82 -16.40 -30.71
CA GLY A 18 15.00 -16.23 -29.27
C GLY A 18 13.76 -15.57 -28.67
N ALA A 19 12.79 -16.39 -28.26
CA ALA A 19 11.77 -16.00 -27.32
C ALA A 19 12.46 -15.79 -25.96
N THR A 20 12.98 -14.58 -25.74
CA THR A 20 13.30 -14.11 -24.40
C THR A 20 11.97 -13.93 -23.68
N ALA A 21 11.50 -15.02 -23.07
CA ALA A 21 10.44 -14.95 -22.08
C ALA A 21 10.95 -14.01 -20.98
N SER A 22 10.46 -12.78 -20.99
CA SER A 22 10.66 -11.83 -19.91
C SER A 22 9.84 -12.37 -18.74
N VAL A 23 10.44 -13.28 -17.97
CA VAL A 23 9.93 -13.65 -16.64
C VAL A 23 10.09 -12.39 -15.81
N ALA A 24 9.02 -11.60 -15.71
CA ALA A 24 8.95 -10.52 -14.74
C ALA A 24 9.12 -11.19 -13.37
N ALA A 25 10.30 -11.05 -12.77
CA ALA A 25 10.55 -11.54 -11.44
C ALA A 25 9.61 -10.79 -10.49
N GLU A 26 8.62 -11.49 -9.97
CA GLU A 26 7.77 -10.99 -8.90
C GLU A 26 8.69 -10.75 -7.70
N LEU A 27 8.89 -9.49 -7.34
CA LEU A 27 9.79 -9.16 -6.24
C LEU A 27 9.11 -9.58 -4.93
N ASP A 28 9.72 -10.52 -4.20
CA ASP A 28 9.25 -11.00 -2.89
C ASP A 28 8.88 -9.84 -1.97
N ILE A 29 7.81 -9.91 -1.17
CA ILE A 29 7.44 -8.82 -0.24
C ILE A 29 8.33 -8.93 1.02
N PRO A 30 8.90 -7.82 1.54
CA PRO A 30 9.79 -7.93 2.70
C PRO A 30 9.01 -8.01 4.01
N ASP A 31 9.62 -8.65 5.01
CA ASP A 31 9.14 -8.58 6.38
C ASP A 31 9.31 -7.15 6.91
N LEU A 32 8.21 -6.52 7.31
CA LEU A 32 8.19 -5.14 7.79
C LEU A 32 6.85 -4.75 8.41
N SER A 33 6.85 -3.62 9.12
CA SER A 33 5.65 -2.94 9.56
C SER A 33 5.71 -1.46 9.18
N LEU A 34 4.64 -0.94 8.58
CA LEU A 34 4.46 0.45 8.16
C LEU A 34 3.20 1.01 8.80
N ASP A 35 3.34 2.17 9.41
CA ASP A 35 2.23 2.92 9.96
C ASP A 35 2.19 4.32 9.34
N VAL A 36 1.00 4.76 8.93
CA VAL A 36 0.80 6.11 8.40
C VAL A 36 -0.63 6.58 8.67
N ALA A 37 -0.73 7.77 9.25
CA ALA A 37 -1.97 8.47 9.46
C ALA A 37 -2.24 9.44 8.31
N THR A 38 -3.49 9.49 7.89
CA THR A 38 -3.96 10.26 6.73
C THR A 38 -5.27 10.95 7.03
N ARG A 39 -5.65 11.92 6.21
CA ARG A 39 -7.02 12.45 6.12
C ARG A 39 -7.58 12.14 4.75
N ARG A 40 -8.89 11.92 4.67
CA ARG A 40 -9.58 11.78 3.39
C ARG A 40 -9.79 13.16 2.76
N GLN A 41 -9.54 13.29 1.47
CA GLN A 41 -9.86 14.44 0.67
C GLN A 41 -10.87 14.05 -0.40
N GLU A 42 -11.97 14.79 -0.49
CA GLU A 42 -13.04 14.58 -1.45
C GLU A 42 -13.46 15.95 -2.00
N ASP A 43 -13.62 16.09 -3.31
CA ASP A 43 -13.97 17.35 -3.99
C ASP A 43 -13.09 18.56 -3.54
N GLY A 44 -11.78 18.30 -3.35
CA GLY A 44 -10.82 19.31 -2.89
C GLY A 44 -10.93 19.69 -1.42
N ARG A 45 -11.80 19.05 -0.64
CA ARG A 45 -11.98 19.30 0.79
C ARG A 45 -11.38 18.17 1.62
N VAL A 46 -10.47 18.54 2.52
CA VAL A 46 -9.88 17.60 3.48
C VAL A 46 -10.85 17.42 4.66
N GLY A 47 -11.23 16.18 4.91
CA GLY A 47 -12.09 15.78 6.02
C GLY A 47 -11.39 15.87 7.37
N LYS A 48 -12.20 15.93 8.44
CA LYS A 48 -11.69 16.06 9.82
C LYS A 48 -11.18 14.74 10.41
N TRP A 49 -11.74 13.61 9.96
CA TRP A 49 -11.40 12.29 10.49
C TRP A 49 -10.04 11.83 10.01
N ILE A 50 -9.31 11.17 10.90
CA ILE A 50 -7.99 10.64 10.63
C ILE A 50 -8.12 9.14 10.40
N HIS A 51 -7.38 8.62 9.42
CA HIS A 51 -7.30 7.19 9.12
C HIS A 51 -5.87 6.75 9.28
N GLU A 52 -5.63 5.88 10.26
CA GLU A 52 -4.33 5.25 10.49
C GLU A 52 -4.30 3.89 9.80
N PHE A 53 -3.39 3.75 8.84
CA PHE A 53 -3.10 2.51 8.14
C PHE A 53 -1.92 1.83 8.82
N ARG A 54 -2.10 0.58 9.23
CA ARG A 54 -1.03 -0.28 9.75
C ARG A 54 -0.90 -1.52 8.88
N LEU A 55 0.14 -1.56 8.07
CA LEU A 55 0.49 -2.70 7.24
C LEU A 55 1.59 -3.50 7.93
N ARG A 56 1.36 -4.78 8.18
CA ARG A 56 2.37 -5.72 8.66
C ARG A 56 2.52 -6.86 7.68
N CYS A 57 3.74 -7.10 7.22
CA CYS A 57 4.10 -8.23 6.37
C CYS A 57 5.12 -9.11 7.09
N GLU A 58 4.89 -10.42 7.07
CA GLU A 58 5.72 -11.43 7.73
C GLU A 58 5.64 -12.74 6.93
N ALA A 59 6.80 -13.28 6.56
CA ALA A 59 6.94 -14.51 5.75
C ALA A 59 6.08 -14.48 4.47
N GLY A 60 6.08 -13.34 3.76
CA GLY A 60 5.32 -13.16 2.52
C GLY A 60 3.81 -12.96 2.69
N THR A 61 3.28 -13.03 3.91
CA THR A 61 1.87 -12.75 4.21
C THR A 61 1.73 -11.35 4.79
N CYS A 62 0.74 -10.58 4.33
CA CYS A 62 0.47 -9.24 4.85
C CYS A 62 -0.91 -9.14 5.50
N ASN A 63 -1.01 -8.28 6.51
CA ASN A 63 -2.27 -7.85 7.13
C ASN A 63 -2.32 -6.32 7.14
N LEU A 64 -3.46 -5.77 6.75
CA LEU A 64 -3.74 -4.35 6.80
C LEU A 64 -4.83 -4.10 7.84
N THR A 65 -4.51 -3.28 8.85
CA THR A 65 -5.50 -2.69 9.74
C THR A 65 -5.73 -1.23 9.34
N VAL A 66 -6.98 -0.82 9.18
CA VAL A 66 -7.37 0.58 9.02
C VAL A 66 -8.17 1.01 10.25
N MET A 67 -7.68 2.05 10.92
CA MET A 67 -8.33 2.64 12.10
C MET A 67 -8.82 4.05 11.76
N THR A 68 -10.12 4.29 11.87
CA THR A 68 -10.68 5.64 11.80
C THR A 68 -10.75 6.24 13.19
N LEU A 69 -10.13 7.42 13.36
CA LEU A 69 -10.13 8.23 14.58
C LEU A 69 -11.00 9.47 14.33
N ASN A 70 -12.14 9.54 15.02
CA ASN A 70 -13.15 10.58 14.80
C ASN A 70 -13.38 11.50 16.02
N GLN A 71 -13.17 11.01 17.24
CA GLN A 71 -13.33 11.78 18.47
C GLN A 71 -12.52 11.17 19.62
N CYS A 72 -12.19 12.01 20.60
CA CYS A 72 -11.65 11.59 21.87
C CYS A 72 -12.77 11.59 22.91
N VAL A 73 -12.96 10.50 23.64
CA VAL A 73 -13.82 10.50 24.83
C VAL A 73 -12.92 10.82 26.01
N GLU A 74 -13.25 11.88 26.76
CA GLU A 74 -12.56 12.21 27.99
C GLU A 74 -12.57 10.97 28.91
N SER A 75 -11.38 10.46 29.17
CA SER A 75 -11.16 9.50 30.23
C SER A 75 -11.08 10.26 31.56
N VAL A 76 -11.50 9.59 32.64
CA VAL A 76 -11.33 10.07 34.02
C VAL A 76 -9.86 10.51 34.24
N PRO A 77 -9.59 11.60 34.99
CA PRO A 77 -8.21 12.04 35.24
C PRO A 77 -7.32 10.88 35.70
N GLY A 78 -6.27 10.59 34.92
CA GLY A 78 -5.34 9.49 35.17
C GLY A 78 -5.55 8.22 34.31
N ALA A 79 -6.60 8.17 33.47
CA ALA A 79 -6.83 7.08 32.52
C ALA A 79 -6.46 7.48 31.08
N PRO A 80 -6.05 6.54 30.21
CA PRO A 80 -5.73 6.83 28.81
C PRO A 80 -6.97 7.34 28.06
N ILE A 81 -6.78 8.32 27.18
CA ILE A 81 -7.86 8.87 26.36
C ILE A 81 -8.47 7.75 25.51
N ASN A 82 -9.79 7.59 25.60
CA ASN A 82 -10.50 6.61 24.80
C ASN A 82 -10.79 7.22 23.43
N VAL A 83 -10.00 6.86 22.42
CA VAL A 83 -10.31 7.23 21.04
C VAL A 83 -11.41 6.31 20.55
N GLN A 84 -12.48 6.86 19.96
CA GLN A 84 -13.42 6.00 19.24
C GLN A 84 -12.70 5.49 17.99
N ILE A 85 -12.36 4.21 18.03
CA ILE A 85 -11.65 3.50 16.98
C ILE A 85 -12.67 2.66 16.25
N TYR A 86 -12.93 2.99 14.99
CA TYR A 86 -13.53 2.01 14.08
C TYR A 86 -12.39 1.23 13.43
N ARG A 87 -12.29 -0.05 13.80
CA ARG A 87 -11.34 -0.98 13.18
C ARG A 87 -12.07 -1.74 12.10
N GLN A 88 -11.58 -1.62 10.87
CA GLN A 88 -12.00 -2.49 9.80
C GLN A 88 -10.88 -3.49 9.54
N GLU A 89 -11.15 -4.78 9.82
CA GLU A 89 -10.41 -5.85 9.19
C GLU A 89 -10.82 -5.88 7.72
N VAL A 90 -9.82 -5.79 6.86
CA VAL A 90 -10.04 -5.54 5.45
C VAL A 90 -10.18 -6.89 4.73
N GLY A 91 -11.04 -6.95 3.71
CA GLY A 91 -11.37 -8.18 2.97
C GLY A 91 -10.19 -8.74 2.15
N GLU A 92 -10.35 -8.88 0.83
CA GLU A 92 -9.26 -9.35 -0.02
C GLU A 92 -8.15 -8.28 -0.08
N LEU A 93 -7.04 -8.54 0.62
CA LEU A 93 -5.84 -7.70 0.60
C LEU A 93 -4.86 -8.25 -0.42
N ARG A 94 -4.46 -7.40 -1.37
CA ARG A 94 -3.37 -7.69 -2.32
C ARG A 94 -2.24 -6.72 -2.08
N VAL A 95 -1.06 -7.26 -1.80
CA VAL A 95 0.17 -6.48 -1.68
C VAL A 95 1.11 -6.94 -2.77
N SER A 96 1.67 -6.00 -3.50
CA SER A 96 2.67 -6.27 -4.53
C SER A 96 3.80 -5.26 -4.41
N ARG A 97 5.00 -5.66 -4.82
CA ARG A 97 6.14 -4.77 -4.82
C ARG A 97 6.32 -4.18 -6.23
N ARG A 98 6.40 -2.85 -6.34
CA ARG A 98 6.64 -2.16 -7.61
C ARG A 98 8.13 -2.09 -7.94
N ASP A 99 8.93 -1.74 -6.93
CA ASP A 99 10.37 -1.56 -6.96
C ASP A 99 10.93 -1.81 -5.53
N SER A 100 12.23 -1.64 -5.30
CA SER A 100 12.88 -2.02 -4.03
C SER A 100 12.29 -1.40 -2.76
N ASP A 101 11.68 -0.23 -2.90
CA ASP A 101 11.28 0.68 -1.84
C ASP A 101 9.81 1.12 -1.94
N THR A 102 9.05 0.61 -2.91
CA THR A 102 7.61 0.92 -3.06
C THR A 102 6.74 -0.32 -3.07
N LEU A 103 5.74 -0.33 -2.18
CA LEU A 103 4.64 -1.28 -2.19
C LEU A 103 3.41 -0.68 -2.86
N VAL A 104 2.66 -1.52 -3.56
CA VAL A 104 1.30 -1.27 -3.99
C VAL A 104 0.38 -2.13 -3.14
N VAL A 105 -0.58 -1.49 -2.47
CA VAL A 105 -1.54 -2.15 -1.58
C VAL A 105 -2.93 -1.91 -2.13
N GLU A 106 -3.64 -3.00 -2.44
CA GLU A 106 -5.02 -2.96 -2.89
C GLU A 106 -5.91 -3.69 -1.91
N PHE A 107 -7.06 -3.11 -1.62
CA PHE A 107 -7.99 -3.74 -0.72
C PHE A 107 -9.43 -3.26 -0.91
N ASP A 108 -10.38 -4.17 -0.65
CA ASP A 108 -11.80 -3.89 -0.78
C ASP A 108 -12.44 -3.46 0.55
N HIS A 109 -13.36 -2.51 0.47
CA HIS A 109 -14.24 -2.09 1.55
C HIS A 109 -15.63 -1.72 1.01
N LEU A 110 -16.58 -1.43 1.90
CA LEU A 110 -18.00 -1.23 1.56
C LEU A 110 -18.24 -0.16 0.47
N SER A 111 -17.39 0.85 0.40
CA SER A 111 -17.53 1.98 -0.52
C SER A 111 -16.79 1.80 -1.86
N GLY A 112 -15.91 0.80 -1.97
CA GLY A 112 -15.11 0.54 -3.17
C GLY A 112 -13.79 -0.18 -2.89
N THR A 113 -12.95 -0.23 -3.92
CA THR A 113 -11.59 -0.76 -3.85
C THR A 113 -10.61 0.40 -3.70
N SER A 114 -9.81 0.37 -2.64
CA SER A 114 -8.71 1.29 -2.43
C SER A 114 -7.44 0.75 -3.08
N ARG A 115 -6.68 1.63 -3.74
CA ARG A 115 -5.33 1.35 -4.24
C ARG A 115 -4.36 2.39 -3.71
N LEU A 116 -3.38 1.94 -2.93
CA LEU A 116 -2.36 2.74 -2.28
C LEU A 116 -0.98 2.44 -2.87
N ARG A 117 -0.12 3.45 -2.92
CA ARG A 117 1.32 3.32 -3.14
C ARG A 117 2.04 3.84 -1.92
N ILE A 118 2.90 3.01 -1.34
CA ILE A 118 3.62 3.29 -0.10
C ILE A 118 5.10 3.14 -0.37
N GLY A 119 5.83 4.26 -0.40
CA GLY A 119 7.28 4.28 -0.39
C GLY A 119 7.80 4.10 1.04
N PHE A 120 8.86 3.32 1.22
CA PHE A 120 9.42 3.03 2.52
C PHE A 120 10.94 2.87 2.51
N GLU A 121 11.53 3.18 3.65
CA GLU A 121 12.91 2.84 3.97
C GLU A 121 12.95 1.82 5.12
N ARG A 122 13.93 0.91 5.09
CA ARG A 122 14.17 0.01 6.23
C ARG A 122 15.06 0.72 7.24
N VAL A 123 14.59 0.81 8.48
CA VAL A 123 15.32 1.43 9.58
C VAL A 123 15.53 0.39 10.68
N GLN A 124 16.77 0.26 11.13
CA GLN A 124 17.13 -0.58 12.26
C GLN A 124 16.68 0.12 13.56
N VAL A 125 15.82 -0.54 14.33
CA VAL A 125 15.37 -0.08 15.67
C VAL A 125 15.75 -1.16 16.68
N GLY A 126 16.95 -1.02 17.24
CA GLY A 126 17.54 -2.06 18.09
C GLY A 126 17.77 -3.35 17.30
N ALA A 127 17.18 -4.45 17.77
CA ALA A 127 17.29 -5.77 17.13
C ALA A 127 16.29 -5.98 15.97
N TYR A 128 15.37 -5.04 15.73
CA TYR A 128 14.28 -5.19 14.76
C TYR A 128 14.43 -4.25 13.57
N LEU A 129 14.01 -4.71 12.38
CA LEU A 129 13.83 -3.87 11.21
C LEU A 129 12.40 -3.34 11.19
N ARG A 130 12.25 -2.00 11.17
CA ARG A 130 10.96 -1.34 10.98
C ARG A 130 10.96 -0.58 9.67
N GLY A 131 9.82 -0.53 9.00
CA GLY A 131 9.66 0.32 7.84
C GLY A 131 9.37 1.76 8.28
N LYS A 132 10.06 2.73 7.71
CA LYS A 132 9.71 4.15 7.77
C LYS A 132 9.01 4.51 6.47
N VAL A 133 7.79 5.03 6.54
CA VAL A 133 7.07 5.50 5.34
C VAL A 133 7.72 6.81 4.85
N THR A 134 8.13 6.83 3.59
CA THR A 134 8.77 7.99 2.92
C THR A 134 7.86 8.64 1.89
N SER A 135 6.93 7.88 1.32
CA SER A 135 5.89 8.44 0.46
C SER A 135 4.59 7.65 0.60
N PHE A 136 3.46 8.33 0.39
CA PHE A 136 2.15 7.70 0.42
C PHE A 136 1.23 8.43 -0.54
N SER A 137 0.52 7.68 -1.36
CA SER A 137 -0.49 8.19 -2.27
C SER A 137 -1.53 7.13 -2.56
N GLY A 138 -2.73 7.54 -2.94
CA GLY A 138 -3.78 6.62 -3.31
C GLY A 138 -5.14 7.03 -2.76
N GLY A 139 -6.11 6.19 -3.04
CA GLY A 139 -7.51 6.50 -2.81
C GLY A 139 -8.42 5.43 -3.36
N TYR A 140 -9.71 5.75 -3.39
CA TYR A 140 -10.74 4.92 -3.99
C TYR A 140 -11.79 5.78 -4.68
N ILE A 141 -12.56 5.17 -5.58
CA ILE A 141 -13.77 5.77 -6.12
C ILE A 141 -14.92 5.33 -5.22
N ASP A 142 -15.52 6.28 -4.52
CA ASP A 142 -16.69 6.04 -3.68
C ASP A 142 -17.93 5.86 -4.57
N ARG A 143 -18.46 4.63 -4.60
CA ARG A 143 -19.68 4.29 -5.34
C ARG A 143 -20.96 4.45 -4.51
N SER A 144 -20.83 4.72 -3.22
CA SER A 144 -21.94 4.94 -2.29
C SER A 144 -22.39 6.41 -2.21
N ALA A 145 -21.64 7.32 -2.83
CA ALA A 145 -21.86 8.75 -2.82
C ALA A 145 -23.09 9.21 -3.64
N ARG A 146 -24.30 8.90 -3.17
CA ARG A 146 -25.61 9.17 -3.84
C ARG A 146 -25.74 8.49 -5.23
N PRO A 147 -26.94 8.02 -5.61
CA PRO A 147 -27.17 7.52 -6.95
C PRO A 147 -26.79 8.57 -8.01
N GLY A 148 -25.84 8.24 -8.89
CA GLY A 148 -25.42 9.10 -10.00
C GLY A 148 -24.25 10.05 -9.73
N ARG A 149 -23.59 9.99 -8.56
CA ARG A 149 -22.31 10.67 -8.34
C ARG A 149 -21.22 9.67 -7.94
N MET A 150 -20.11 9.72 -8.67
CA MET A 150 -18.87 9.05 -8.28
C MET A 150 -17.96 10.13 -7.69
N ALA A 151 -17.48 9.94 -6.47
CA ALA A 151 -16.52 10.82 -5.85
C ALA A 151 -15.18 10.11 -5.73
N PHE A 152 -14.09 10.76 -6.13
CA PHE A 152 -12.76 10.25 -5.86
C PHE A 152 -12.36 10.71 -4.45
N VAL A 153 -12.02 9.73 -3.61
CA VAL A 153 -11.57 9.96 -2.25
C VAL A 153 -10.07 9.67 -2.20
N GLU A 154 -9.29 10.70 -1.96
CA GLU A 154 -7.83 10.63 -1.82
C GLU A 154 -7.43 10.53 -0.34
N TYR A 155 -6.43 9.72 -0.03
CA TYR A 155 -5.83 9.68 1.31
C TYR A 155 -4.58 10.57 1.36
N VAL A 156 -4.67 11.67 2.09
CA VAL A 156 -3.61 12.67 2.23
C VAL A 156 -2.85 12.41 3.53
N PRO A 157 -1.55 12.06 3.49
CA PRO A 157 -0.78 11.74 4.69
C PRO A 157 -0.52 12.97 5.57
N LEU A 158 -0.52 12.76 6.88
CA LEU A 158 -0.05 13.77 7.83
C LEU A 158 1.45 14.06 7.61
N GLN A 159 1.87 15.29 7.87
CA GLN A 159 3.22 15.77 7.58
C GLN A 159 4.08 15.81 8.85
N GLY A 160 5.29 15.27 8.77
CA GLY A 160 6.20 15.09 9.89
C GLY A 160 6.14 13.65 10.43
N ARG A 161 7.26 13.15 10.94
CA ARG A 161 7.41 11.76 11.43
C ARG A 161 6.34 11.37 12.43
N TYR A 162 6.10 12.28 13.38
CA TYR A 162 5.00 12.23 14.30
C TYR A 162 4.29 13.58 14.26
N SER A 163 3.01 13.53 13.93
CA SER A 163 2.17 14.71 13.83
C SER A 163 1.30 14.82 15.07
N ASN A 164 1.40 15.97 15.75
CA ASN A 164 0.44 16.35 16.79
C ASN A 164 -0.84 16.81 16.11
N VAL A 165 -1.88 15.99 16.18
CA VAL A 165 -3.20 16.35 15.67
C VAL A 165 -4.11 16.67 16.83
N THR A 166 -4.85 17.77 16.71
CA THR A 166 -5.90 18.14 17.64
C THR A 166 -7.23 17.71 17.02
N LEU A 167 -7.85 16.70 17.63
CA LEU A 167 -9.28 16.43 17.48
C LEU A 167 -9.98 17.22 18.60
N ASP A 168 -10.52 16.52 19.61
CA ASP A 168 -10.93 17.09 20.91
C ASP A 168 -9.84 16.89 21.99
N CYS A 169 -8.79 16.14 21.62
CA CYS A 169 -7.59 15.92 22.40
C CYS A 169 -6.35 15.99 21.50
N LYS A 170 -5.17 16.10 22.11
CA LYS A 170 -3.90 16.03 21.38
C LYS A 170 -3.49 14.57 21.23
N LEU A 171 -3.29 14.13 19.99
CA LEU A 171 -2.79 12.81 19.64
C LEU A 171 -1.50 12.95 18.84
N GLU A 172 -0.54 12.08 19.13
CA GLU A 172 0.67 11.93 18.34
C GLU A 172 0.48 10.73 17.40
N LEU A 173 0.51 10.98 16.09
CA LEU A 173 0.23 9.96 15.08
C LEU A 173 1.36 9.89 14.04
N PRO A 174 1.65 8.69 13.47
CA PRO A 174 2.71 8.53 12.49
C PRO A 174 2.35 9.27 11.19
N GLY A 175 3.21 10.18 10.73
CA GLY A 175 3.06 10.86 9.45
C GLY A 175 4.20 10.53 8.49
N ILE A 176 4.44 11.41 7.53
CA ILE A 176 5.53 11.28 6.55
C ILE A 176 6.43 12.52 6.64
N GLU A 177 7.74 12.29 6.80
CA GLU A 177 8.74 13.34 6.64
C GLU A 177 8.96 13.59 5.14
N LYS A 178 8.81 14.85 4.71
CA LYS A 178 9.25 15.29 3.38
C LYS A 178 10.73 15.65 3.40
#